data_AF-A0A8J9YGX8-F1
#
_entry.id   AF-A0A8J9YGX8-F1
#
_cell.length_a   1.000
_cell.length_b   1.000
_cell.length_c   1.000
_cell.angle_alpha   90.00
_cell.angle_beta   90.00
_cell.angle_gamma   90.00
#
_symmetry.space_group_name_H-M   'P 1'
#
loop_
_entity.id
_entity.type
_entity.pdbx_description
1 polymer ?
#
loop_
_entity_poly.entity_id
_entity_poly.type
_entity_poly.pdbx_seq_one_letter_code
_entity_poly.pdbx_strand_id
1 'polypeptide(L)'
;MAKFAPIEKFFRNRNLRGIRYEIKFRTHNGSGLLMWRRKIGIRRDFIGLGLSNGKLQLIYSDTDSKETSSEWFQSVESKERVDDGLWHTAVVRRRKRLAMLQVDDLPPVRGYSQSLLVPSKANPKLWIGGSPSLPSGLPAALYSGLRGCVAALKAGGRHVDVKTPIRPTIPVRYCD
;
A
#
# COMPACT_ATOMS: atom_id res chain seq x y z
N MET A 1 -17.48 9.87 6.83
CA MET A 1 -17.27 8.43 6.54
C MET A 1 -16.75 8.29 5.11
N ALA A 2 -15.46 7.99 4.92
CA ALA A 2 -14.90 7.77 3.59
C ALA A 2 -15.12 6.31 3.17
N LYS A 3 -15.78 6.08 2.03
CA LYS A 3 -15.95 4.75 1.41
C LYS A 3 -14.87 4.57 0.35
N PHE A 4 -14.18 3.44 0.35
CA PHE A 4 -13.00 3.16 -0.49
C PHE A 4 -13.36 2.24 -1.66
N ALA A 5 -12.93 2.57 -2.89
CA ALA A 5 -13.19 1.76 -4.09
C ALA A 5 -11.90 1.17 -4.70
N PRO A 6 -11.94 -0.09 -5.20
CA PRO A 6 -10.78 -0.73 -5.81
C PRO A 6 -10.49 -0.19 -7.23
N ILE A 7 -9.21 -0.13 -7.59
CA ILE A 7 -8.68 0.09 -8.94
C ILE A 7 -8.44 -1.28 -9.58
N GLU A 8 -9.34 -1.74 -10.45
CA GLU A 8 -9.22 -2.89 -11.35
C GLU A 8 -9.07 -2.42 -12.81
N LYS A 9 -7.86 -2.02 -13.22
CA LYS A 9 -7.47 -2.05 -14.63
C LYS A 9 -6.02 -2.52 -14.78
N PHE A 10 -5.88 -3.66 -15.47
CA PHE A 10 -4.70 -4.16 -16.18
C PHE A 10 -3.42 -4.54 -15.40
N PHE A 11 -3.22 -5.85 -15.20
CA PHE A 11 -1.89 -6.48 -15.05
C PHE A 11 -1.77 -7.71 -15.95
N ARG A 12 -1.54 -7.49 -17.26
CA ARG A 12 -1.01 -8.54 -18.14
C ARG A 12 0.29 -8.04 -18.75
N ASN A 13 1.35 -8.04 -17.95
CA ASN A 13 2.71 -7.90 -18.48
C ASN A 13 3.58 -9.05 -17.93
N ARG A 14 3.96 -9.98 -18.81
CA ARG A 14 4.58 -11.27 -18.45
C ARG A 14 6.03 -11.14 -17.94
N ASN A 15 6.61 -9.93 -17.92
CA ASN A 15 8.02 -9.70 -17.58
C ASN A 15 8.31 -8.94 -16.27
N LEU A 16 7.31 -8.55 -15.47
CA LEU A 16 7.56 -7.99 -14.14
C LEU A 16 7.63 -9.11 -13.08
N ARG A 17 8.84 -9.53 -12.69
CA ARG A 17 9.05 -10.55 -11.64
C ARG A 17 8.72 -10.07 -10.20
N GLY A 18 8.06 -8.91 -10.03
CA GLY A 18 7.74 -8.32 -8.74
C GLY A 18 6.76 -7.14 -8.81
N ILE A 19 6.26 -6.72 -7.65
CA ILE A 19 5.36 -5.58 -7.47
C ILE A 19 6.20 -4.29 -7.35
N ARG A 20 5.80 -3.22 -8.03
CA ARG A 20 6.35 -1.87 -7.85
C ARG A 20 5.22 -0.85 -7.88
N TYR A 21 5.13 -0.03 -6.83
CA TYR A 21 4.28 1.15 -6.76
C TYR A 21 5.13 2.38 -6.44
N GLU A 22 4.75 3.50 -7.01
CA GLU A 22 5.34 4.82 -6.74
C GLU A 22 4.19 5.80 -6.56
N ILE A 23 4.14 6.44 -5.40
CA ILE A 23 3.00 7.26 -4.97
C ILE A 23 3.53 8.62 -4.52
N LYS A 24 3.06 9.70 -5.17
CA LYS A 24 3.34 11.07 -4.75
C LYS A 24 2.19 11.58 -3.89
N PHE A 25 2.44 11.93 -2.64
CA PHE A 25 1.42 12.31 -1.67
C PHE A 25 1.91 13.43 -0.72
N ARG A 26 0.99 14.08 -0.02
CA ARG A 26 1.28 14.99 1.11
C ARG A 26 0.24 14.82 2.21
N THR A 27 0.64 15.05 3.47
CA THR A 27 -0.25 14.93 4.64
C THR A 27 0.35 15.67 5.84
N HIS A 28 -0.50 16.17 6.74
CA HIS A 28 -0.11 16.62 8.09
C HIS A 28 -0.46 15.59 9.17
N ASN A 29 -1.18 14.53 8.79
CA ASN A 29 -1.62 13.52 9.72
C ASN A 29 -0.59 12.40 9.83
N GLY A 30 -0.13 12.11 11.05
CA GLY A 30 0.84 11.05 11.31
C GLY A 30 0.27 9.64 11.29
N SER A 31 -0.99 9.46 10.90
CA SER A 31 -1.69 8.18 10.82
C SER A 31 -2.57 8.09 9.58
N GLY A 32 -2.72 6.90 9.02
CA GLY A 32 -3.68 6.61 7.96
C GLY A 32 -3.14 5.73 6.86
N LEU A 33 -4.02 4.96 6.23
CA LEU A 33 -3.69 4.03 5.16
C LEU A 33 -3.64 4.75 3.81
N LEU A 34 -2.47 4.74 3.18
CA LEU A 34 -2.22 5.38 1.87
C LEU A 34 -2.51 4.42 0.71
N MET A 35 -2.10 3.16 0.83
CA MET A 35 -2.27 2.15 -0.21
C MET A 35 -2.60 0.80 0.42
N TRP A 36 -3.56 0.09 -0.18
CA TRP A 36 -3.85 -1.30 0.17
C TRP A 36 -3.97 -2.13 -1.09
N ARG A 37 -3.21 -3.22 -1.19
CA ARG A 37 -3.37 -4.20 -2.27
C ARG A 37 -3.60 -5.55 -1.65
N ARG A 38 -4.75 -6.17 -1.95
CA ARG A 38 -5.13 -7.48 -1.42
C ARG A 38 -5.80 -8.34 -2.48
N LYS A 39 -5.52 -9.64 -2.45
CA LYS A 39 -6.34 -10.63 -3.17
C LYS A 39 -7.64 -10.89 -2.40
N ILE A 40 -8.79 -10.83 -3.09
CA ILE A 40 -10.05 -11.29 -2.49
C ILE A 40 -10.09 -12.83 -2.57
N GLY A 41 -10.37 -13.49 -1.45
CA GLY A 41 -10.46 -14.94 -1.35
C GLY A 41 -9.77 -15.50 -0.11
N ILE A 42 -9.44 -16.79 -0.13
CA ILE A 42 -8.99 -17.58 1.04
C ILE A 42 -7.59 -17.18 1.55
N ARG A 43 -6.71 -16.65 0.68
CA ARG A 43 -5.34 -16.28 1.05
C ARG A 43 -5.24 -14.87 1.61
N ARG A 44 -4.51 -14.71 2.72
CA ARG A 44 -4.17 -13.40 3.32
C ARG A 44 -2.96 -12.73 2.64
N ASP A 45 -2.82 -12.86 1.32
CA ASP A 45 -1.78 -12.16 0.55
C ASP A 45 -2.18 -10.68 0.39
N PHE A 46 -1.45 -9.82 1.09
CA PHE A 46 -1.58 -8.38 0.96
C PHE A 46 -0.22 -7.68 1.00
N ILE A 47 -0.23 -6.44 0.51
CA ILE A 47 0.80 -5.43 0.74
C ILE A 47 0.09 -4.10 0.94
N GLY A 48 0.44 -3.39 2.01
CA GLY A 48 -0.16 -2.12 2.40
C GLY A 48 0.91 -1.12 2.78
N LEU A 49 0.65 0.15 2.49
CA LEU A 49 1.47 1.28 2.90
C LEU A 49 0.58 2.27 3.64
N GLY A 50 1.00 2.69 4.82
CA GLY A 50 0.30 3.75 5.56
C GLY A 50 1.25 4.49 6.49
N LEU A 51 0.70 5.38 7.29
CA LEU A 51 1.42 6.18 8.26
C LEU A 51 1.15 5.67 9.67
N SER A 52 2.19 5.67 10.50
CA SER A 52 2.12 5.49 11.94
C SER A 52 3.18 6.40 12.57
N ASN A 53 2.79 7.23 13.54
CA ASN A 53 3.64 8.23 14.19
C ASN A 53 4.43 9.12 13.19
N GLY A 54 3.80 9.50 12.07
CA GLY A 54 4.40 10.38 11.05
C GLY A 54 5.33 9.67 10.06
N LYS A 55 5.66 8.40 10.27
CA LYS A 55 6.52 7.61 9.39
C LYS A 55 5.70 6.66 8.52
N LEU A 56 6.25 6.31 7.37
CA LEU A 56 5.65 5.30 6.50
C LEU A 56 5.92 3.90 7.02
N GLN A 57 4.87 3.08 7.11
CA GLN A 57 4.92 1.66 7.40
C GLN A 57 4.44 0.86 6.20
N LEU A 58 5.34 0.05 5.65
CA LEU A 58 5.05 -0.97 4.65
C LEU A 58 4.77 -2.29 5.36
N ILE A 59 3.51 -2.75 5.30
CA ILE A 59 3.08 -4.03 5.86
C ILE A 59 2.75 -5.04 4.76
N TYR A 60 3.11 -6.30 4.97
CA TYR A 60 2.87 -7.34 3.98
C TYR A 60 2.78 -8.72 4.60
N SER A 61 2.04 -9.61 3.94
CA SER A 61 1.98 -11.01 4.32
C SER A 61 2.10 -11.90 3.08
N ASP A 62 2.73 -13.06 3.26
CA ASP A 62 2.84 -14.15 2.28
C ASP A 62 2.11 -15.41 2.78
N THR A 63 1.38 -15.33 3.91
CA THR A 63 0.89 -16.51 4.62
C THR A 63 -0.40 -17.09 4.02
N ASP A 64 -0.54 -18.40 4.10
CA ASP A 64 -1.85 -19.06 3.96
C ASP A 64 -2.60 -18.94 5.29
N SER A 65 -3.93 -19.00 5.25
CA SER A 65 -4.84 -18.66 6.36
C SER A 65 -4.67 -19.45 7.68
N LYS A 66 -3.75 -20.41 7.74
CA LYS A 66 -3.54 -21.34 8.86
C LYS A 66 -2.40 -20.95 9.80
N GLU A 67 -1.62 -19.91 9.50
CA GLU A 67 -0.50 -19.51 10.34
C GLU A 67 -0.99 -18.63 11.50
N THR A 68 -1.16 -19.26 12.66
CA THR A 68 -1.66 -18.68 13.92
C THR A 68 -0.56 -17.97 14.74
N SER A 69 0.54 -17.57 14.09
CA SER A 69 1.62 -16.87 14.79
C SER A 69 1.18 -15.44 15.16
N SER A 70 1.68 -14.96 16.29
CA SER A 70 1.48 -13.60 16.81
C SER A 70 1.88 -12.50 15.81
N GLU A 71 2.70 -12.85 14.81
CA GLU A 71 3.27 -11.98 13.78
C GLU A 71 2.90 -12.45 12.37
N TRP A 72 1.60 -12.61 12.11
CA TRP A 72 1.05 -13.09 10.83
C TRP A 72 1.28 -12.12 9.62
N PHE A 73 1.93 -10.99 9.86
CA PHE A 73 2.42 -10.04 8.86
C PHE A 73 3.80 -9.51 9.22
N GLN A 74 4.50 -8.96 8.23
CA GLN A 74 5.80 -8.35 8.36
C GLN A 74 5.67 -6.84 8.13
N SER A 75 6.55 -6.05 8.75
CA SER A 75 6.56 -4.60 8.62
C SER A 75 7.95 -4.05 8.33
N VAL A 76 8.00 -2.94 7.59
CA VAL A 76 9.19 -2.12 7.35
C VAL A 76 8.80 -0.67 7.52
N GLU A 77 9.54 0.07 8.34
CA GLU A 77 9.30 1.49 8.59
C GLU A 77 10.29 2.37 7.82
N SER A 78 9.86 3.55 7.37
CA SER A 78 10.77 4.57 6.86
C SER A 78 11.64 5.15 7.98
N LYS A 79 12.82 5.65 7.63
CA LYS A 79 13.68 6.36 8.60
C LYS A 79 13.07 7.71 8.96
N GLU A 80 12.70 8.46 7.93
CA GLU A 80 12.18 9.82 8.04
C GLU A 80 10.65 9.85 8.15
N ARG A 81 10.19 10.96 8.73
CA ARG A 81 8.78 11.35 8.76
C ARG A 81 8.35 11.97 7.43
N VAL A 82 7.06 11.94 7.17
CA VAL A 82 6.42 12.42 5.92
C VAL A 82 5.12 13.21 6.19
N ASP A 83 4.94 13.66 7.43
CA ASP A 83 3.74 14.34 7.92
C ASP A 83 3.92 15.85 8.11
N ASP A 84 4.86 16.45 7.35
CA ASP A 84 5.20 17.87 7.38
C ASP A 84 4.33 18.74 6.45
N GLY A 85 3.41 18.13 5.68
CA GLY A 85 2.57 18.80 4.69
C GLY A 85 3.22 18.99 3.32
N LEU A 86 4.48 18.62 3.15
CA LEU A 86 5.20 18.69 1.89
C LEU A 86 4.92 17.47 1.01
N TRP A 87 5.26 17.59 -0.27
CA TRP A 87 5.11 16.50 -1.23
C TRP A 87 6.25 15.50 -1.09
N HIS A 88 5.91 14.27 -0.74
CA HIS A 88 6.82 13.12 -0.71
C HIS A 88 6.48 12.11 -1.80
N THR A 89 7.49 11.35 -2.21
CA THR A 89 7.36 10.20 -3.12
C THR A 89 7.72 8.92 -2.39
N ALA A 90 6.73 8.05 -2.16
CA ALA A 90 6.96 6.70 -1.64
C ALA A 90 7.10 5.70 -2.77
N VAL A 91 8.20 4.94 -2.78
CA VAL A 91 8.44 3.83 -3.70
C VAL A 91 8.41 2.50 -2.94
N VAL A 92 7.43 1.68 -3.27
CA VAL A 92 7.25 0.33 -2.71
C VAL A 92 7.67 -0.69 -3.76
N ARG A 93 8.56 -1.61 -3.41
CA ARG A 93 8.98 -2.72 -4.27
C ARG A 93 8.90 -4.03 -3.51
N ARG A 94 8.31 -5.05 -4.12
CA ARG A 94 8.31 -6.42 -3.56
C ARG A 94 8.68 -7.43 -4.62
N ARG A 95 9.66 -8.27 -4.34
CA ARG A 95 10.14 -9.34 -5.23
C ARG A 95 10.46 -10.57 -4.41
N LYS A 96 9.70 -11.66 -4.63
CA LYS A 96 9.76 -12.86 -3.79
C LYS A 96 9.60 -12.44 -2.31
N ARG A 97 10.54 -12.83 -1.45
CA ARG A 97 10.56 -12.51 -0.02
C ARG A 97 11.01 -11.08 0.30
N LEU A 98 11.69 -10.38 -0.62
CA LEU A 98 12.21 -9.03 -0.37
C LEU A 98 11.10 -7.98 -0.56
N ALA A 99 10.91 -7.15 0.46
CA ALA A 99 10.16 -5.90 0.41
C ALA A 99 11.12 -4.71 0.59
N MET A 100 10.89 -3.63 -0.13
CA MET A 100 11.65 -2.38 -0.02
C MET A 100 10.70 -1.19 0.02
N LEU A 101 10.98 -0.28 0.94
CA LEU A 101 10.33 1.01 1.10
C LEU A 101 11.39 2.10 0.94
N GLN A 102 11.19 2.98 -0.04
CA GLN A 102 12.00 4.18 -0.24
C GLN A 102 11.09 5.40 -0.15
N VAL A 103 11.62 6.45 0.45
CA VAL A 103 10.97 7.75 0.59
C VAL A 103 11.88 8.78 -0.07
N ASP A 104 11.34 9.50 -1.04
CA ASP A 104 12.07 10.47 -1.86
C ASP A 104 13.36 9.84 -2.45
N ASP A 105 14.45 10.58 -2.43
CA ASP A 105 15.75 10.12 -2.93
C ASP A 105 16.61 9.44 -1.84
N LEU A 106 16.02 9.09 -0.70
CA LEU A 106 16.72 8.44 0.40
C LEU A 106 16.96 6.95 0.13
N PRO A 107 18.00 6.34 0.74
CA PRO A 107 18.26 4.92 0.62
C PRO A 107 17.06 4.05 1.07
N PRO A 108 16.71 2.99 0.32
CA PRO A 108 15.58 2.13 0.66
C PRO A 108 15.82 1.34 1.95
N VAL A 109 14.79 1.24 2.78
CA VAL A 109 14.72 0.29 3.90
C VAL A 109 14.22 -1.05 3.36
N ARG A 110 14.84 -2.15 3.79
CA ARG A 110 14.56 -3.51 3.31
C ARG A 110 13.94 -4.35 4.42
N GLY A 111 13.02 -5.23 4.04
CA GLY A 111 12.50 -6.29 4.90
C GLY A 111 12.36 -7.58 4.13
N TYR A 112 12.35 -8.70 4.85
CA TYR A 112 12.28 -10.03 4.25
C TYR A 112 11.17 -10.84 4.91
N SER A 113 10.29 -11.38 4.08
CA SER A 113 9.31 -12.37 4.51
C SER A 113 10.01 -13.61 5.05
N GLN A 114 9.54 -14.13 6.18
CA GLN A 114 10.01 -15.42 6.71
C GLN A 114 9.39 -16.60 5.95
N SER A 115 8.28 -16.39 5.24
CA SER A 115 7.61 -17.44 4.48
C SER A 115 8.42 -17.89 3.26
N LEU A 116 8.36 -19.20 2.97
CA LEU A 116 8.86 -19.78 1.72
C LEU A 116 7.89 -19.57 0.54
N LEU A 117 6.67 -19.10 0.83
CA LEU A 117 5.67 -18.81 -0.19
C LEU A 117 6.06 -17.57 -1.02
N VAL A 118 5.64 -17.58 -2.28
CA VAL A 118 5.87 -16.48 -3.22
C VAL A 118 4.56 -15.70 -3.40
N PRO A 119 4.60 -14.36 -3.50
CA PRO A 119 3.43 -13.54 -3.76
C PRO A 119 2.63 -14.03 -4.96
N SER A 120 1.31 -14.09 -4.82
CA SER A 120 0.43 -14.61 -5.86
C SER A 120 0.41 -13.71 -7.10
N LYS A 121 0.36 -14.33 -8.29
CA LYS A 121 0.21 -13.63 -9.58
C LYS A 121 -1.24 -13.28 -9.93
N ALA A 122 -2.23 -13.70 -9.13
CA ALA A 122 -3.65 -13.55 -9.45
C ALA A 122 -4.18 -12.13 -9.20
N ASN A 123 -5.12 -11.67 -10.04
CA ASN A 123 -5.74 -10.35 -10.10
C ASN A 123 -6.02 -9.70 -8.73
N PRO A 124 -5.10 -8.87 -8.21
CA PRO A 124 -5.28 -8.19 -6.94
C PRO A 124 -6.16 -6.96 -7.13
N LYS A 125 -6.84 -6.54 -6.07
CA LYS A 125 -7.46 -5.20 -6.01
C LYS A 125 -6.53 -4.24 -5.30
N LEU A 126 -6.47 -3.01 -5.79
CA LEU A 126 -5.68 -1.91 -5.23
C LEU A 126 -6.63 -0.81 -4.75
N TRP A 127 -6.45 -0.33 -3.53
CA TRP A 127 -7.17 0.81 -2.96
C TRP A 127 -6.16 1.88 -2.56
N ILE A 128 -6.54 3.14 -2.74
CA ILE A 128 -5.73 4.32 -2.41
C ILE A 128 -6.50 5.19 -1.41
N GLY A 129 -5.80 5.72 -0.42
CA GLY A 129 -6.36 6.54 0.64
C GLY A 129 -7.15 5.77 1.70
N GLY A 130 -7.20 4.44 1.62
CA GLY A 130 -7.77 3.55 2.64
C GLY A 130 -8.25 2.22 2.03
N SER A 131 -9.05 1.47 2.78
CA SER A 131 -9.56 0.15 2.35
C SER A 131 -10.97 -0.12 2.90
N PRO A 132 -11.88 -0.76 2.15
CA PRO A 132 -13.22 -1.08 2.64
C PRO A 132 -13.22 -2.13 3.76
N SER A 133 -12.17 -2.94 3.84
CA SER A 133 -12.01 -3.95 4.88
C SER A 133 -10.54 -4.24 5.10
N LEU A 134 -10.11 -4.27 6.35
CA LEU A 134 -8.78 -4.71 6.76
C LEU A 134 -8.90 -5.94 7.67
N PRO A 135 -7.94 -6.88 7.61
CA PRO A 135 -7.83 -7.92 8.62
C PRO A 135 -7.60 -7.31 10.01
N SER A 136 -8.15 -7.94 11.05
CA SER A 136 -7.93 -7.58 12.45
C SER A 136 -6.47 -7.78 12.86
N GLY A 137 -6.01 -7.03 13.85
CA GLY A 137 -4.65 -7.16 14.41
C GLY A 137 -3.56 -6.36 13.70
N LEU A 138 -3.89 -5.56 12.68
CA LEU A 138 -2.98 -4.53 12.17
C LEU A 138 -2.80 -3.37 13.16
N PRO A 139 -1.75 -2.53 13.02
CA PRO A 139 -1.61 -1.31 13.82
C PRO A 139 -2.83 -0.39 13.70
N ALA A 140 -3.28 0.17 14.83
CA ALA A 140 -4.49 1.00 14.92
C ALA A 140 -4.48 2.20 13.95
N ALA A 141 -3.30 2.80 13.73
CA ALA A 141 -3.08 3.92 12.82
C ALA A 141 -3.54 3.64 11.37
N LEU A 142 -3.55 2.38 10.95
CA LEU A 142 -3.87 1.97 9.58
C LEU A 142 -5.36 1.73 9.33
N TYR A 143 -6.22 1.73 10.36
CA TYR A 143 -7.67 1.58 10.17
C TYR A 143 -8.38 2.87 9.75
N SER A 144 -7.65 3.99 9.76
CA SER A 144 -8.12 5.24 9.17
C SER A 144 -7.60 5.39 7.74
N GLY A 145 -8.35 6.09 6.89
CA GLY A 145 -7.87 6.47 5.56
C GLY A 145 -6.87 7.62 5.63
N LEU A 146 -6.07 7.80 4.58
CA LEU A 146 -5.21 8.97 4.43
C LEU A 146 -6.04 10.26 4.54
N ARG A 147 -5.60 11.19 5.39
CA ARG A 147 -6.05 12.58 5.41
C ARG A 147 -4.99 13.46 4.76
N GLY A 148 -5.08 13.58 3.43
CA GLY A 148 -4.06 14.25 2.64
C GLY A 148 -4.36 14.13 1.15
N CYS A 149 -3.35 14.40 0.33
CA CYS A 149 -3.46 14.48 -1.11
C CYS A 149 -2.62 13.41 -1.77
N VAL A 150 -3.10 12.86 -2.88
CA VAL A 150 -2.33 12.00 -3.77
C VAL A 150 -2.28 12.65 -5.15
N ALA A 151 -1.09 13.05 -5.58
CA ALA A 151 -0.91 13.71 -6.87
C ALA A 151 -0.71 12.71 -8.02
N ALA A 152 -0.02 11.59 -7.74
CA ALA A 152 0.30 10.62 -8.76
C ALA A 152 0.45 9.21 -8.20
N LEU A 153 0.11 8.23 -9.02
CA LEU A 153 0.32 6.81 -8.77
C LEU A 153 0.89 6.17 -10.03
N LYS A 154 2.01 5.45 -9.89
CA LYS A 154 2.51 4.54 -10.91
C LYS A 154 2.48 3.11 -10.39
N ALA A 155 2.05 2.19 -11.22
CA ALA A 155 2.02 0.75 -10.95
C ALA A 155 2.80 0.02 -12.03
N GLY A 156 3.85 -0.71 -11.65
CA GLY A 156 4.72 -1.40 -12.61
C GLY A 156 5.35 -0.47 -13.66
N GLY A 157 5.57 0.80 -13.30
CA GLY A 157 6.10 1.83 -14.20
C GLY A 157 5.07 2.55 -15.08
N ARG A 158 3.78 2.17 -15.01
CA ARG A 158 2.71 2.83 -15.78
C ARG A 158 1.91 3.76 -14.87
N HIS A 159 1.56 4.95 -15.37
CA HIS A 159 0.67 5.86 -14.68
C HIS A 159 -0.72 5.23 -14.51
N VAL A 160 -1.29 5.41 -13.32
CA VAL A 160 -2.65 5.01 -12.99
C VAL A 160 -3.48 6.28 -12.83
N ASP A 161 -4.61 6.34 -13.53
CA ASP A 161 -5.55 7.45 -13.37
C ASP A 161 -6.23 7.38 -12.01
N VAL A 162 -5.94 8.35 -11.15
CA VAL A 162 -6.52 8.50 -9.80
C VAL A 162 -7.74 9.42 -9.78
N LYS A 163 -8.08 10.06 -10.91
CA LYS A 163 -9.21 11.00 -11.04
C LYS A 163 -10.50 10.32 -11.48
N THR A 164 -10.42 9.12 -12.05
CA THR A 164 -11.59 8.35 -12.47
C THR A 164 -11.83 7.17 -11.53
N PRO A 165 -12.66 7.30 -10.48
CA PRO A 165 -12.98 6.19 -9.62
C PRO A 165 -13.77 5.15 -10.40
N ILE A 166 -13.49 3.86 -10.18
CA ILE A 166 -14.14 2.76 -10.90
C ILE A 166 -15.62 2.62 -10.52
N ARG A 167 -16.01 3.14 -9.35
CA ARG A 167 -17.42 3.29 -8.96
C ARG A 167 -17.76 4.77 -8.85
N PRO A 168 -18.82 5.26 -9.52
CA PRO A 168 -19.21 6.67 -9.55
C PRO A 168 -19.70 7.23 -8.20
N THR A 169 -19.73 6.41 -7.14
CA THR A 169 -20.27 6.76 -5.83
C THR A 169 -19.33 7.56 -4.93
N ILE A 170 -18.08 7.80 -5.32
CA ILE A 170 -17.13 8.60 -4.52
C ILE A 170 -16.78 9.87 -5.28
N PRO A 171 -17.13 11.06 -4.76
CA PRO A 171 -16.69 12.31 -5.37
C PRO A 171 -15.17 12.43 -5.23
N VAL A 172 -14.48 12.57 -6.34
CA VAL A 172 -13.07 12.99 -6.33
C VAL A 172 -13.01 14.43 -5.88
N ARG A 173 -12.26 14.69 -4.82
CA ARG A 173 -11.97 16.03 -4.32
C ARG A 173 -10.56 16.39 -4.72
N TYR A 174 -10.41 17.55 -5.33
CA TYR A 174 -9.10 18.14 -5.57
C TYR A 174 -8.60 18.74 -4.27
N CYS A 175 -7.29 18.69 -4.09
CA CYS A 175 -6.66 19.42 -3.00
C CYS A 175 -6.53 20.88 -3.37
N ASP A 176 -6.64 21.73 -2.34
CA ASP A 176 -6.37 23.16 -2.44
C ASP A 176 -4.89 23.45 -2.72
#